data_AF-A0A7C6GKN6-F1
#
_entry.id   AF-A0A7C6GKN6-F1
#
_cell.length_a   1.000
_cell.length_b   1.000
_cell.length_c   1.000
_cell.angle_alpha   90.00
_cell.angle_beta   90.00
_cell.angle_gamma   90.00
#
_symmetry.space_group_name_H-M   'P 1'
#
loop_
_entity.id
_entity.type
_entity.pdbx_description
1 polymer ?
#
loop_
_entity_poly.entity_id
_entity_poly.type
_entity_poly.pdbx_seq_one_letter_code
_entity_poly.pdbx_strand_id
1 'polypeptide(L)'
;MNPNENRPGRKNIYPGACRAATGGPAKVRRESSAKSPRGRRGIHPIEAARRKREKRLLGIVLALFILLLSVVIALVARACSSKENTSDFVVIMESKQTLPYTDIVRDGVVYLNATELAFFCRMTVSGSYKELKLSSGSGEYAIFVPGKSTANVNGVELTMPAPALLDNDELWLPCNFIISTFGGVTVTVDREKNRITVLREEAEGSKPGKPVYADVTFRMEKPDNKDRILKMISSYEFQTDVSAALTYLNPADSKYLMLVNQKNPLGQDHVPSPLETLDSNITLYGNEIQLEQYARRALEVMFAELRAAGFSDVYVSSGYRSYSYQSSLFNSYVKSEMEGDSSLTLAQATEKVKKYSAQPGYSEHQSGLCVDLIVYGMNEPGNSFADYPVYKWLVENSYKFGFVLRYPKGKTDITGYIYEPWHYRFVGQYHAAAMYEAGLCIEEYIETLSNP
;
A
#
# COMPACT_ATOMS: atom_id res chain seq x y z
N MET A 1 38.40 13.43 38.42
CA MET A 1 39.77 13.71 37.95
C MET A 1 39.82 13.48 36.44
N ASN A 2 39.74 14.57 35.67
CA ASN A 2 40.55 14.73 34.44
C ASN A 2 42.01 15.04 34.89
N PRO A 3 43.08 15.04 34.06
CA PRO A 3 43.11 15.39 32.63
C PRO A 3 44.18 14.65 31.76
N ASN A 4 44.17 14.86 30.44
CA ASN A 4 45.32 15.48 29.76
C ASN A 4 45.05 15.81 28.28
N GLU A 5 45.08 17.11 28.00
CA GLU A 5 45.31 17.71 26.69
C GLU A 5 46.82 17.74 26.37
N ASN A 6 47.20 17.69 25.09
CA ASN A 6 48.17 18.67 24.54
C ASN A 6 48.26 18.63 23.00
N ARG A 7 48.02 19.80 22.39
CA ARG A 7 48.54 20.31 21.10
C ARG A 7 50.03 20.75 21.29
N PRO A 8 50.81 21.33 20.33
CA PRO A 8 50.45 22.02 19.07
C PRO A 8 51.42 21.96 17.84
N GLY A 9 50.88 22.38 16.67
CA GLY A 9 51.49 23.41 15.80
C GLY A 9 52.51 23.02 14.71
N ARG A 10 52.26 23.46 13.46
CA ARG A 10 53.20 24.27 12.64
C ARG A 10 52.56 24.81 11.35
N LYS A 11 52.75 26.11 11.13
CA LYS A 11 52.54 26.89 9.90
C LYS A 11 53.68 26.68 8.90
N ASN A 12 53.43 27.08 7.63
CA ASN A 12 54.34 27.58 6.57
C ASN A 12 54.24 26.74 5.27
N ILE A 13 54.32 27.23 4.02
CA ILE A 13 54.66 28.51 3.36
C ILE A 13 54.22 28.36 1.88
N TYR A 14 53.72 29.41 1.23
CA TYR A 14 53.68 29.55 -0.26
C TYR A 14 55.03 30.11 -0.75
N PRO A 15 55.51 29.82 -1.98
CA PRO A 15 55.30 30.82 -3.05
C PRO A 15 55.30 30.26 -4.50
N GLY A 16 54.80 31.07 -5.44
CA GLY A 16 55.08 30.88 -6.87
C GLY A 16 54.18 31.69 -7.79
N ALA A 17 54.62 32.90 -8.17
CA ALA A 17 53.94 33.82 -9.08
C ALA A 17 54.72 34.01 -10.40
N CYS A 18 54.01 34.25 -11.51
CA CYS A 18 54.37 35.10 -12.68
C CYS A 18 53.13 35.14 -13.62
N ARG A 19 52.38 36.25 -13.82
CA ARG A 19 52.61 37.44 -14.71
C ARG A 19 53.04 37.06 -16.14
N ALA A 20 52.56 37.64 -17.25
CA ALA A 20 51.77 38.86 -17.52
C ALA A 20 51.24 38.80 -18.98
N ALA A 21 50.03 39.33 -19.27
CA ALA A 21 49.75 40.53 -20.10
C ALA A 21 49.88 40.28 -21.64
N THR A 22 49.15 40.85 -22.60
CA THR A 22 48.41 42.12 -22.83
C THR A 22 47.49 41.85 -24.06
N GLY A 23 46.26 42.37 -24.17
CA GLY A 23 45.96 43.73 -24.67
C GLY A 23 45.11 43.67 -25.96
N GLY A 24 43.90 44.23 -25.93
CA GLY A 24 43.16 44.64 -27.15
C GLY A 24 43.64 46.01 -27.65
N PRO A 25 42.84 46.82 -28.40
CA PRO A 25 41.58 46.54 -29.10
C PRO A 25 41.46 47.21 -30.51
N ALA A 26 40.34 46.93 -31.19
CA ALA A 26 39.48 47.81 -32.00
C ALA A 26 39.95 48.56 -33.29
N LYS A 27 39.14 48.30 -34.35
CA LYS A 27 38.59 49.21 -35.40
C LYS A 27 39.56 49.93 -36.37
N VAL A 28 39.25 49.86 -37.68
CA VAL A 28 38.61 50.92 -38.48
C VAL A 28 38.68 50.58 -40.00
N ARG A 29 37.49 50.51 -40.60
CA ARG A 29 37.02 50.99 -41.92
C ARG A 29 38.06 51.50 -42.96
N ARG A 30 37.89 51.11 -44.23
CA ARG A 30 37.98 52.03 -45.38
C ARG A 30 37.23 51.52 -46.61
N GLU A 31 36.55 52.47 -47.24
CA GLU A 31 35.75 52.38 -48.46
C GLU A 31 36.64 52.35 -49.71
N SER A 32 36.13 51.81 -50.82
CA SER A 32 35.86 52.56 -52.08
C SER A 32 35.86 51.64 -53.31
N SER A 33 34.84 51.80 -54.16
CA SER A 33 34.98 52.25 -55.56
C SER A 33 33.80 51.79 -56.42
N ALA A 34 33.24 52.75 -57.15
CA ALA A 34 32.16 52.58 -58.10
C ALA A 34 32.70 52.35 -59.52
N LYS A 35 31.95 51.61 -60.37
CA LYS A 35 31.61 51.94 -61.78
C LYS A 35 30.85 50.79 -62.48
N SER A 36 29.58 51.07 -62.81
CA SER A 36 28.85 50.96 -64.10
C SER A 36 29.05 49.78 -65.11
N PRO A 37 28.01 49.38 -65.89
CA PRO A 37 27.77 48.02 -66.37
C PRO A 37 27.96 47.81 -67.89
N ARG A 38 28.06 46.54 -68.33
CA ARG A 38 27.46 45.94 -69.55
C ARG A 38 28.07 44.57 -69.88
N GLY A 39 27.24 43.62 -70.34
CA GLY A 39 27.70 42.50 -71.17
C GLY A 39 27.01 41.15 -70.93
N ARG A 40 25.85 40.92 -71.57
CA ARG A 40 25.27 39.57 -71.77
C ARG A 40 26.03 38.81 -72.87
N ARG A 41 26.46 37.57 -72.58
CA ARG A 41 26.57 36.40 -73.50
C ARG A 41 26.41 35.17 -72.59
N GLY A 42 25.48 34.24 -72.72
CA GLY A 42 25.01 33.50 -73.90
C GLY A 42 25.46 32.05 -73.75
N ILE A 43 24.75 31.22 -72.95
CA ILE A 43 25.09 29.81 -72.71
C ILE A 43 24.52 28.95 -73.85
N HIS A 44 25.38 28.13 -74.47
CA HIS A 44 25.09 27.27 -75.62
C HIS A 44 23.95 26.23 -75.36
N PRO A 45 23.10 25.92 -76.35
CA PRO A 45 21.88 25.11 -76.19
C PRO A 45 22.11 23.63 -75.85
N ILE A 46 23.31 23.07 -76.09
CA ILE A 46 23.63 21.66 -75.83
C ILE A 46 23.92 21.43 -74.33
N GLU A 47 24.61 22.35 -73.66
CA GLU A 47 24.83 22.31 -72.21
C GLU A 47 23.54 22.57 -71.43
N ALA A 48 22.66 23.43 -71.96
CA ALA A 48 21.34 23.68 -71.38
C ALA A 48 20.46 22.42 -71.41
N ALA A 49 20.51 21.63 -72.48
CA ALA A 49 19.77 20.38 -72.60
C ALA A 49 20.31 19.29 -71.65
N ARG A 50 21.64 19.15 -71.52
CA ARG A 50 22.27 18.21 -70.58
C ARG A 50 21.98 18.58 -69.13
N ARG A 51 22.11 19.87 -68.75
CA ARG A 51 21.72 20.37 -67.42
C ARG A 51 20.23 20.19 -67.14
N LYS A 52 19.36 20.29 -68.15
CA LYS A 52 17.91 20.04 -68.00
C LYS A 52 17.62 18.55 -67.77
N ARG A 53 18.37 17.66 -68.42
CA ARG A 53 18.27 16.19 -68.21
C ARG A 53 18.83 15.77 -66.86
N GLU A 54 19.97 16.32 -66.45
CA GLU A 54 20.57 16.10 -65.11
C GLU A 54 19.69 16.67 -64.00
N LYS A 55 19.09 17.87 -64.16
CA LYS A 55 18.10 18.40 -63.20
C LYS A 55 16.83 17.57 -63.14
N ARG A 56 16.39 16.99 -64.26
CA ARG A 56 15.25 16.05 -64.27
C ARG A 56 15.61 14.74 -63.59
N LEU A 57 16.80 14.20 -63.84
CA LEU A 57 17.26 12.96 -63.20
C LEU A 57 17.48 13.16 -61.70
N LEU A 58 18.09 14.28 -61.30
CA LEU A 58 18.25 14.67 -59.90
C LEU A 58 16.89 14.92 -59.23
N GLY A 59 15.93 15.52 -59.95
CA GLY A 59 14.55 15.67 -59.48
C GLY A 59 13.84 14.33 -59.28
N ILE A 60 14.05 13.36 -60.17
CA ILE A 60 13.51 12.00 -60.05
C ILE A 60 14.17 11.27 -58.87
N VAL A 61 15.50 11.33 -58.74
CA VAL A 61 16.24 10.72 -57.62
C VAL A 61 15.82 11.35 -56.29
N LEU A 62 15.68 12.67 -56.24
CA LEU A 62 15.20 13.38 -55.05
C LEU A 62 13.75 13.00 -54.72
N ALA A 63 12.88 12.86 -55.72
CA ALA A 63 11.50 12.41 -55.53
C ALA A 63 11.43 10.96 -55.01
N LEU A 64 12.25 10.06 -55.55
CA LEU A 64 12.36 8.67 -55.07
C LEU A 64 12.94 8.61 -53.66
N PHE A 65 13.91 9.47 -53.34
CA PHE A 65 14.48 9.56 -51.99
C PHE A 65 13.47 10.11 -50.98
N ILE A 66 12.68 11.11 -51.37
CA ILE A 66 11.58 11.64 -50.56
C ILE A 66 10.49 10.57 -50.36
N LEU A 67 10.18 9.78 -51.39
CA LEU A 67 9.22 8.68 -51.31
C LEU A 67 9.72 7.55 -50.40
N LEU A 68 11.00 7.19 -50.51
CA LEU A 68 11.62 6.18 -49.64
C LEU A 68 11.67 6.67 -48.20
N LEU A 69 12.03 7.95 -47.99
CA LEU A 69 12.06 8.59 -46.69
C LEU A 69 10.65 8.66 -46.09
N SER A 70 9.61 8.95 -46.87
CA SER A 70 8.23 8.97 -46.37
C SER A 70 7.71 7.56 -46.06
N VAL A 71 8.12 6.53 -46.80
CA VAL A 71 7.82 5.12 -46.46
C VAL A 71 8.57 4.69 -45.19
N VAL A 72 9.83 5.06 -45.02
CA VAL A 72 10.60 4.80 -43.79
C VAL A 72 10.00 5.56 -42.61
N ILE A 73 9.62 6.83 -42.78
CA ILE A 73 8.90 7.60 -41.75
C ILE A 73 7.55 6.94 -41.44
N ALA A 74 6.83 6.41 -42.43
CA ALA A 74 5.56 5.71 -42.20
C ALA A 74 5.78 4.35 -41.49
N LEU A 75 6.86 3.62 -41.80
CA LEU A 75 7.24 2.38 -41.14
C LEU A 75 7.76 2.62 -39.72
N VAL A 76 8.52 3.68 -39.48
CA VAL A 76 8.94 4.14 -38.15
C VAL A 76 7.75 4.67 -37.37
N ALA A 77 6.84 5.43 -37.98
CA ALA A 77 5.59 5.85 -37.33
C ALA A 77 4.68 4.65 -37.02
N ARG A 78 4.72 3.57 -37.82
CA ARG A 78 3.98 2.32 -37.58
C ARG A 78 4.67 1.40 -36.57
N ALA A 79 6.00 1.41 -36.48
CA ALA A 79 6.79 0.72 -35.47
C ALA A 79 6.81 1.47 -34.12
N CYS A 80 6.72 2.80 -34.15
CA CYS A 80 6.49 3.68 -32.99
C CYS A 80 4.99 3.87 -32.68
N SER A 81 4.10 3.28 -33.49
CA SER A 81 2.68 3.10 -33.16
C SER A 81 2.47 1.65 -32.73
N SER A 82 3.24 1.21 -31.74
CA SER A 82 2.72 0.24 -30.79
C SER A 82 1.63 0.96 -30.00
N LYS A 83 0.37 0.59 -30.23
CA LYS A 83 -0.74 1.00 -29.38
C LYS A 83 -0.55 0.40 -27.99
N GLU A 84 0.21 1.07 -27.13
CA GLU A 84 -0.12 1.07 -25.71
C GLU A 84 -1.18 2.13 -25.50
N ASN A 85 -2.37 1.65 -25.19
CA ASN A 85 -3.54 2.45 -24.98
C ASN A 85 -3.51 2.97 -23.54
N THR A 86 -2.78 4.06 -23.28
CA THR A 86 -2.89 4.82 -22.04
C THR A 86 -3.65 6.10 -22.33
N SER A 87 -4.96 6.04 -22.14
CA SER A 87 -5.84 7.21 -22.19
C SER A 87 -5.36 8.31 -21.24
N ASP A 88 -5.19 9.50 -21.80
CA ASP A 88 -5.27 10.85 -21.24
C ASP A 88 -5.28 11.01 -19.70
N PHE A 89 -4.29 11.76 -19.19
CA PHE A 89 -4.48 12.54 -17.96
C PHE A 89 -4.21 14.03 -18.21
N VAL A 90 -5.22 14.81 -17.82
CA VAL A 90 -5.18 16.26 -17.73
C VAL A 90 -4.41 16.63 -16.46
N VAL A 91 -3.35 17.41 -16.62
CA VAL A 91 -2.72 18.12 -15.49
C VAL A 91 -3.59 19.32 -15.14
N ILE A 92 -4.20 19.31 -13.96
CA ILE A 92 -4.71 20.51 -13.30
C ILE A 92 -3.98 20.62 -11.97
N MET A 93 -3.00 21.51 -11.90
CA MET A 93 -2.42 21.94 -10.63
C MET A 93 -3.34 22.96 -9.98
N GLU A 94 -3.90 22.61 -8.82
CA GLU A 94 -3.96 23.48 -7.62
C GLU A 94 -4.43 22.74 -6.35
N SER A 95 -4.92 21.49 -6.41
CA SER A 95 -5.36 20.77 -5.18
C SER A 95 -5.37 19.23 -5.22
N LYS A 96 -4.91 18.59 -6.30
CA LYS A 96 -5.09 17.14 -6.52
C LYS A 96 -3.87 16.50 -7.18
N GLN A 97 -3.32 15.46 -6.56
CA GLN A 97 -2.36 14.54 -7.20
C GLN A 97 -3.06 13.18 -7.47
N THR A 98 -2.76 12.56 -8.60
CA THR A 98 -3.27 11.24 -8.99
C THR A 98 -2.12 10.37 -9.46
N LEU A 99 -1.91 9.22 -8.80
CA LEU A 99 -0.85 8.26 -9.10
C LEU A 99 -1.46 6.92 -9.59
N PRO A 100 -0.86 6.23 -10.58
CA PRO A 100 -1.31 4.91 -11.03
C PRO A 100 -1.02 3.84 -9.95
N TYR A 101 -1.97 2.94 -9.72
CA TYR A 101 -1.95 2.01 -8.58
C TYR A 101 -1.01 0.79 -8.73
N THR A 102 -0.44 0.53 -9.91
CA THR A 102 0.50 -0.60 -10.11
C THR A 102 1.92 -0.34 -9.61
N ASP A 103 2.32 0.93 -9.44
CA ASP A 103 3.70 1.29 -9.04
C ASP A 103 3.88 1.46 -7.52
N ILE A 104 2.77 1.34 -6.79
CA ILE A 104 2.68 1.72 -5.38
C ILE A 104 2.32 0.56 -4.45
N VAL A 105 1.94 -0.61 -4.98
CA VAL A 105 1.65 -1.79 -4.18
C VAL A 105 2.89 -2.66 -4.09
N ARG A 106 3.43 -2.84 -2.89
CA ARG A 106 4.59 -3.71 -2.62
C ARG A 106 4.22 -4.69 -1.51
N ASP A 107 4.32 -5.98 -1.81
CA ASP A 107 3.94 -7.07 -0.90
C ASP A 107 2.53 -6.96 -0.30
N GLY A 108 1.57 -6.47 -1.11
CA GLY A 108 0.18 -6.29 -0.69
C GLY A 108 -0.10 -5.00 0.10
N VAL A 109 0.92 -4.18 0.33
CA VAL A 109 0.80 -2.89 1.03
C VAL A 109 0.85 -1.75 0.02
N VAL A 110 -0.08 -0.81 0.13
CA VAL A 110 -0.09 0.41 -0.69
C VAL A 110 0.87 1.42 -0.06
N TYR A 111 1.80 1.93 -0.84
CA TYR A 111 2.76 2.97 -0.45
C TYR A 111 2.42 4.30 -1.10
N LEU A 112 2.83 5.39 -0.47
CA LEU A 112 2.87 6.71 -1.07
C LEU A 112 4.28 7.28 -0.99
N ASN A 113 4.66 7.97 -2.06
CA ASN A 113 5.90 8.74 -2.09
C ASN A 113 5.76 9.92 -1.13
N ALA A 114 6.35 9.76 0.06
CA ALA A 114 6.30 10.74 1.12
C ALA A 114 7.21 11.94 0.84
N THR A 115 8.23 11.78 -0.02
CA THR A 115 9.06 12.90 -0.51
C THR A 115 8.24 13.83 -1.40
N GLU A 116 7.52 13.28 -2.38
CA GLU A 116 6.60 14.07 -3.22
C GLU A 116 5.45 14.66 -2.41
N LEU A 117 4.86 13.86 -1.50
CA LEU A 117 3.82 14.34 -0.60
C LEU A 117 4.29 15.52 0.23
N ALA A 118 5.53 15.48 0.72
CA ALA A 118 6.13 16.58 1.47
C ALA A 118 6.21 17.85 0.63
N PHE A 119 6.67 17.75 -0.61
CA PHE A 119 6.70 18.88 -1.54
C PHE A 119 5.30 19.43 -1.81
N PHE A 120 4.34 18.57 -2.16
CA PHE A 120 2.93 18.92 -2.36
C PHE A 120 2.35 19.62 -1.13
N CYS A 121 2.79 19.18 0.05
CA CYS A 121 2.29 19.67 1.31
C CYS A 121 3.07 20.84 1.93
N ARG A 122 4.07 21.40 1.23
CA ARG A 122 4.97 22.43 1.77
C ARG A 122 5.65 22.00 3.09
N MET A 123 5.88 20.71 3.26
CA MET A 123 6.73 20.16 4.32
C MET A 123 8.18 20.17 3.86
N THR A 124 9.10 20.13 4.81
CA THR A 124 10.53 19.98 4.55
C THR A 124 10.94 18.52 4.72
N VAL A 125 11.71 17.99 3.77
CA VAL A 125 12.42 16.72 3.90
C VAL A 125 13.88 17.01 4.24
N SER A 126 14.40 16.36 5.28
CA SER A 126 15.80 16.53 5.73
C SER A 126 16.35 15.21 6.27
N GLY A 127 17.66 15.15 6.56
CA GLY A 127 18.31 13.95 7.11
C GLY A 127 19.27 13.28 6.14
N SER A 128 19.40 11.95 6.24
CA SER A 128 20.27 11.12 5.41
C SER A 128 19.53 9.87 4.92
N TYR A 129 20.10 9.11 3.99
CA TYR A 129 19.52 7.84 3.52
C TYR A 129 19.30 6.78 4.62
N LYS A 130 19.91 6.95 5.80
CA LYS A 130 19.69 6.09 6.97
C LYS A 130 18.53 6.56 7.84
N GLU A 131 18.16 7.83 7.75
CA GLU A 131 17.19 8.48 8.62
C GLU A 131 16.67 9.75 7.95
N LEU A 132 15.40 9.72 7.54
CA LEU A 132 14.73 10.81 6.83
C LEU A 132 13.70 11.46 7.75
N LYS A 133 13.72 12.79 7.81
CA LYS A 133 12.85 13.60 8.65
C LYS A 133 11.94 14.46 7.79
N LEU A 134 10.64 14.29 7.95
CA LEU A 134 9.61 15.21 7.47
C LEU A 134 9.35 16.25 8.56
N SER A 135 9.20 17.52 8.18
CA SER A 135 8.88 18.61 9.11
C SER A 135 7.80 19.52 8.54
N SER A 136 6.78 19.79 9.33
CA SER A 136 5.67 20.67 8.94
C SER A 136 6.01 22.14 9.15
N GLY A 137 5.17 23.03 8.60
CA GLY A 137 5.24 24.47 8.87
C GLY A 137 4.95 24.84 10.32
N SER A 138 4.23 23.99 11.06
CA SER A 138 3.93 24.16 12.50
C SER A 138 5.09 23.79 13.43
N GLY A 139 6.19 23.24 12.89
CA GLY A 139 7.35 22.78 13.67
C GLY A 139 7.25 21.33 14.16
N GLU A 140 6.18 20.63 13.82
CA GLU A 140 6.03 19.20 14.06
C GLU A 140 6.92 18.40 13.08
N TYR A 141 7.27 17.18 13.47
CA TYR A 141 8.14 16.32 12.67
C TYR A 141 7.83 14.83 12.79
N ALA A 142 8.21 14.10 11.76
CA ALA A 142 8.23 12.64 11.76
C ALA A 142 9.56 12.14 11.17
N ILE A 143 10.22 11.23 11.87
CA ILE A 143 11.50 10.62 11.51
C ILE A 143 11.27 9.16 11.13
N PHE A 144 11.84 8.76 10.00
CA PHE A 144 11.68 7.45 9.40
C PHE A 144 13.05 6.85 9.12
N VAL A 145 13.20 5.57 9.46
CA VAL A 145 14.39 4.78 9.13
C VAL A 145 13.99 3.77 8.04
N PRO A 146 14.51 3.89 6.81
CA PRO A 146 14.22 2.93 5.76
C PRO A 146 14.53 1.49 6.20
N GLY A 147 13.61 0.56 5.91
CA GLY A 147 13.65 -0.83 6.35
C GLY A 147 13.07 -1.09 7.74
N LYS A 148 12.62 -0.06 8.46
CA LYS A 148 11.92 -0.21 9.76
C LYS A 148 10.43 0.05 9.63
N SER A 149 9.64 -0.75 10.34
CA SER A 149 8.20 -0.54 10.52
C SER A 149 7.89 0.36 11.73
N THR A 150 8.82 1.25 12.10
CA THR A 150 8.61 2.24 13.17
C THR A 150 9.00 3.63 12.69
N ALA A 151 8.32 4.64 13.23
CA ALA A 151 8.57 6.05 12.96
C ALA A 151 8.56 6.83 14.28
N ASN A 152 9.46 7.80 14.45
CA ASN A 152 9.40 8.72 15.58
C ASN A 152 8.63 9.97 15.15
N VAL A 153 7.42 10.14 15.66
CA VAL A 153 6.55 11.28 15.38
C VAL A 153 6.51 12.17 16.60
N ASN A 154 7.03 13.39 16.47
CA ASN A 154 7.07 14.38 17.54
C ASN A 154 7.65 13.85 18.87
N GLY A 155 8.62 12.92 18.80
CA GLY A 155 9.25 12.29 19.96
C GLY A 155 8.62 10.97 20.41
N VAL A 156 7.46 10.58 19.86
CA VAL A 156 6.77 9.32 20.17
C VAL A 156 7.03 8.30 19.06
N GLU A 157 7.42 7.08 19.45
CA GLU A 157 7.59 5.98 18.50
C GLU A 157 6.22 5.37 18.15
N LEU A 158 5.91 5.36 16.86
CA LEU A 158 4.71 4.76 16.28
C LEU A 158 5.07 3.58 15.40
N THR A 159 4.28 2.52 15.48
CA THR A 159 4.40 1.35 14.60
C THR A 159 3.65 1.59 13.29
N MET A 160 4.31 1.28 12.17
CA MET A 160 3.76 1.30 10.83
C MET A 160 3.33 -0.12 10.40
N PRO A 161 2.29 -0.26 9.56
CA PRO A 161 1.82 -1.57 9.09
C PRO A 161 2.81 -2.28 8.17
N ALA A 162 3.80 -1.56 7.64
CA ALA A 162 4.91 -2.11 6.87
C ALA A 162 6.14 -1.19 6.97
N PRO A 163 7.33 -1.67 6.57
CA PRO A 163 8.54 -0.86 6.66
C PRO A 163 8.48 0.40 5.79
N ALA A 164 9.04 1.52 6.26
CA ALA A 164 9.37 2.63 5.37
C ALA A 164 10.36 2.14 4.30
N LEU A 165 10.19 2.55 3.06
CA LEU A 165 11.09 2.17 1.96
C LEU A 165 11.85 3.40 1.47
N LEU A 166 13.07 3.14 0.99
CA LEU A 166 13.85 4.09 0.24
C LEU A 166 14.01 3.54 -1.16
N ASP A 167 13.50 4.26 -2.16
CA ASP A 167 13.55 3.86 -3.55
C ASP A 167 13.76 5.08 -4.43
N ASN A 168 14.74 5.02 -5.33
CA ASN A 168 15.21 6.15 -6.14
C ASN A 168 15.44 7.44 -5.34
N ASP A 169 16.07 7.33 -4.17
CA ASP A 169 16.32 8.43 -3.22
C ASP A 169 15.06 9.08 -2.62
N GLU A 170 13.89 8.45 -2.79
CA GLU A 170 12.62 8.93 -2.27
C GLU A 170 12.13 8.06 -1.13
N LEU A 171 11.54 8.71 -0.12
CA LEU A 171 10.92 8.04 1.01
C LEU A 171 9.53 7.57 0.59
N TRP A 172 9.26 6.29 0.79
CA TRP A 172 7.93 5.71 0.59
C TRP A 172 7.40 5.20 1.92
N LEU A 173 6.19 5.63 2.27
CA LEU A 173 5.54 5.25 3.52
C LEU A 173 4.26 4.46 3.24
N PRO A 174 3.88 3.52 4.12
CA PRO A 174 2.60 2.85 4.01
C PRO A 174 1.46 3.87 4.01
N CYS A 175 0.57 3.77 3.02
CA CYS A 175 -0.53 4.71 2.82
C CYS A 175 -1.43 4.82 4.06
N ASN A 176 -1.68 3.69 4.75
CA ASN A 176 -2.48 3.68 5.98
C ASN A 176 -1.81 4.49 7.11
N PHE A 177 -0.47 4.46 7.20
CA PHE A 177 0.23 5.29 8.18
C PHE A 177 0.07 6.78 7.88
N ILE A 178 0.13 7.18 6.60
CA ILE A 178 -0.13 8.56 6.21
C ILE A 178 -1.59 8.95 6.54
N ILE A 179 -2.56 8.11 6.20
CA ILE A 179 -4.00 8.31 6.46
C ILE A 179 -4.29 8.46 7.97
N SER A 180 -3.58 7.73 8.82
CA SER A 180 -3.80 7.76 10.27
C SER A 180 -3.05 8.91 10.95
N THR A 181 -1.88 9.28 10.43
CA THR A 181 -0.94 10.16 11.14
C THR A 181 -0.89 11.59 10.57
N PHE A 182 -1.17 11.81 9.28
CA PHE A 182 -1.04 13.12 8.66
C PHE A 182 -2.38 13.86 8.71
N GLY A 183 -2.47 14.94 9.48
CA GLY A 183 -3.58 15.89 9.47
C GLY A 183 -3.41 16.96 8.38
N GLY A 184 -4.50 17.60 7.96
CA GLY A 184 -4.46 18.59 6.88
C GLY A 184 -4.36 17.98 5.47
N VAL A 185 -4.35 16.65 5.38
CA VAL A 185 -4.29 15.88 4.13
C VAL A 185 -5.34 14.77 4.18
N THR A 186 -6.18 14.68 3.15
CA THR A 186 -7.07 13.55 2.92
C THR A 186 -6.50 12.69 1.80
N VAL A 187 -6.33 11.40 2.06
CA VAL A 187 -5.89 10.42 1.08
C VAL A 187 -7.05 9.45 0.83
N THR A 188 -7.45 9.32 -0.43
CA THR A 188 -8.49 8.38 -0.86
C THR A 188 -7.89 7.39 -1.85
N VAL A 189 -8.02 6.10 -1.54
CA VAL A 189 -7.55 5.01 -2.39
C VAL A 189 -8.75 4.42 -3.12
N ASP A 190 -8.87 4.70 -4.42
CA ASP A 190 -9.88 4.15 -5.31
C ASP A 190 -9.27 2.99 -6.10
N ARG A 191 -9.41 1.78 -5.55
CA ARG A 191 -8.76 0.57 -6.09
C ARG A 191 -9.39 0.09 -7.39
N GLU A 192 -10.70 0.29 -7.56
CA GLU A 192 -11.41 -0.07 -8.79
C GLU A 192 -10.94 0.78 -9.98
N LYS A 193 -10.70 2.07 -9.75
CA LYS A 193 -10.19 2.99 -10.79
C LYS A 193 -8.68 3.11 -10.78
N ASN A 194 -7.98 2.23 -10.07
CA ASN A 194 -6.52 2.17 -10.01
C ASN A 194 -5.88 3.53 -9.67
N ARG A 195 -6.47 4.24 -8.70
CA ARG A 195 -6.17 5.66 -8.43
C ARG A 195 -6.03 5.95 -6.95
N ILE A 196 -4.96 6.66 -6.57
CA ILE A 196 -4.93 7.37 -5.29
C ILE A 196 -5.14 8.85 -5.53
N THR A 197 -5.98 9.45 -4.69
CA THR A 197 -6.21 10.90 -4.66
C THR A 197 -5.71 11.45 -3.34
N VAL A 198 -4.83 12.44 -3.41
CA VAL A 198 -4.40 13.23 -2.25
C VAL A 198 -4.99 14.62 -2.37
N LEU A 199 -5.68 15.07 -1.32
CA LEU A 199 -6.30 16.38 -1.20
C LEU A 199 -5.76 17.10 0.03
N ARG A 200 -5.59 18.41 -0.08
CA ARG A 200 -5.28 19.29 1.05
C ARG A 200 -6.56 19.80 1.67
N GLU A 201 -6.62 19.78 3.01
CA GLU A 201 -7.71 20.43 3.73
C GLU A 201 -7.55 21.96 3.65
N GLU A 202 -8.64 22.67 3.39
CA GLU A 202 -8.65 24.13 3.39
C GLU A 202 -8.64 24.66 4.83
N ALA A 203 -7.87 25.70 5.07
CA ALA A 203 -7.83 26.41 6.34
C ALA A 203 -9.14 27.16 6.59
N GLU A 204 -9.43 27.41 7.87
CA GLU A 204 -10.58 28.22 8.27
C GLU A 204 -10.50 29.63 7.64
N GLY A 205 -11.58 30.07 7.01
CA GLY A 205 -11.64 31.34 6.28
C GLY A 205 -11.21 31.26 4.81
N SER A 206 -10.92 30.07 4.27
CA SER A 206 -10.71 29.85 2.83
C SER A 206 -11.93 30.29 2.01
N LYS A 207 -11.68 30.83 0.80
CA LYS A 207 -12.72 31.38 -0.09
C LYS A 207 -12.75 30.64 -1.43
N PRO A 208 -13.94 30.47 -2.03
CA PRO A 208 -14.06 29.88 -3.37
C PRO A 208 -13.16 30.60 -4.39
N GLY A 209 -12.33 29.83 -5.10
CA GLY A 209 -11.39 30.33 -6.11
C GLY A 209 -10.09 30.94 -5.57
N LYS A 210 -9.88 30.95 -4.24
CA LYS A 210 -8.61 31.32 -3.59
C LYS A 210 -8.39 30.44 -2.35
N PRO A 211 -8.12 29.14 -2.54
CA PRO A 211 -7.99 28.22 -1.42
C PRO A 211 -6.76 28.58 -0.58
N VAL A 212 -6.96 28.67 0.74
CA VAL A 212 -5.86 28.68 1.72
C VAL A 212 -5.86 27.29 2.33
N TYR A 213 -4.72 26.59 2.30
CA TYR A 213 -4.64 25.24 2.84
C TYR A 213 -4.14 25.25 4.28
N ALA A 214 -4.72 24.42 5.13
CA ALA A 214 -4.25 24.20 6.49
C ALA A 214 -2.83 23.62 6.46
N ASP A 215 -2.01 23.92 7.46
CA ASP A 215 -0.71 23.27 7.62
C ASP A 215 -0.88 21.78 7.89
N VAL A 216 0.06 20.97 7.42
CA VAL A 216 0.08 19.55 7.80
C VAL A 216 0.48 19.44 9.26
N THR A 217 -0.25 18.62 10.00
CA THR A 217 0.13 18.20 11.33
C THR A 217 0.43 16.71 11.32
N PHE A 218 1.35 16.26 12.16
CA PHE A 218 1.53 14.85 12.46
C PHE A 218 0.72 14.55 13.72
N ARG A 219 -0.52 14.12 13.51
CA ARG A 219 -1.49 13.78 14.56
C ARG A 219 -0.85 12.78 15.52
N MET A 220 -0.55 13.23 16.73
CA MET A 220 -0.16 12.34 17.83
C MET A 220 -1.37 11.71 18.51
N GLU A 221 -2.53 12.37 18.44
CA GLU A 221 -3.82 11.88 18.94
C GLU A 221 -4.95 12.25 17.97
N LYS A 222 -5.95 11.34 17.91
CA LYS A 222 -7.06 11.30 16.96
C LYS A 222 -8.00 12.51 17.12
N PRO A 223 -8.39 13.24 16.05
CA PRO A 223 -9.72 13.85 16.06
C PRO A 223 -10.72 12.72 16.26
N ASP A 224 -11.54 12.82 17.31
CA ASP A 224 -12.44 11.79 17.85
C ASP A 224 -12.59 10.56 16.92
N ASN A 225 -11.74 9.55 17.15
CA ASN A 225 -11.64 8.36 16.29
C ASN A 225 -13.01 7.71 16.11
N LYS A 226 -13.88 7.86 17.10
CA LYS A 226 -15.23 7.32 17.04
C LYS A 226 -16.04 7.96 15.93
N ASP A 227 -16.15 9.28 15.87
CA ASP A 227 -16.95 9.98 14.85
C ASP A 227 -16.41 9.74 13.44
N ARG A 228 -15.08 9.71 13.27
CA ARG A 228 -14.44 9.36 11.99
C ARG A 228 -14.79 7.93 11.56
N ILE A 229 -14.63 6.95 12.46
CA ILE A 229 -14.92 5.55 12.15
C ILE A 229 -16.41 5.35 11.89
N LEU A 230 -17.29 5.99 12.66
CA LEU A 230 -18.73 5.96 12.42
C LEU A 230 -19.10 6.57 11.06
N LYS A 231 -18.46 7.67 10.67
CA LYS A 231 -18.64 8.28 9.34
C LYS A 231 -18.12 7.38 8.22
N MET A 232 -17.01 6.68 8.44
CA MET A 232 -16.49 5.70 7.49
C MET A 232 -17.48 4.54 7.32
N ILE A 233 -18.01 4.01 8.43
CA ILE A 233 -19.00 2.93 8.43
C ILE A 233 -20.28 3.35 7.70
N SER A 234 -20.78 4.56 7.96
CA SER A 234 -21.97 5.06 7.27
C SER A 234 -21.77 5.34 5.78
N SER A 235 -20.52 5.36 5.31
CA SER A 235 -20.16 5.51 3.89
C SER A 235 -20.03 4.20 3.13
N TYR A 236 -20.13 3.04 3.81
CA TYR A 236 -20.05 1.75 3.11
C TYR A 236 -21.25 1.53 2.20
N GLU A 237 -20.96 1.18 0.95
CA GLU A 237 -21.95 0.75 -0.03
C GLU A 237 -21.91 -0.78 -0.14
N PHE A 238 -23.07 -1.41 -0.08
CA PHE A 238 -23.26 -2.85 -0.20
C PHE A 238 -24.08 -3.14 -1.46
N GLN A 239 -23.74 -4.20 -2.18
CA GLN A 239 -24.46 -4.64 -3.38
C GLN A 239 -25.79 -5.33 -3.05
N THR A 240 -25.90 -5.87 -1.84
CA THR A 240 -27.04 -6.62 -1.31
C THR A 240 -27.75 -5.83 -0.21
N ASP A 241 -29.01 -6.18 0.07
CA ASP A 241 -29.75 -5.56 1.18
C ASP A 241 -29.25 -6.09 2.52
N VAL A 242 -28.51 -5.24 3.23
CA VAL A 242 -27.94 -5.55 4.56
C VAL A 242 -28.81 -5.07 5.71
N SER A 243 -29.97 -4.46 5.44
CA SER A 243 -30.77 -3.74 6.45
C SER A 243 -31.16 -4.61 7.63
N ALA A 244 -31.53 -5.87 7.38
CA ALA A 244 -31.88 -6.84 8.41
C ALA A 244 -30.69 -7.28 9.28
N ALA A 245 -29.45 -7.09 8.78
CA ALA A 245 -28.24 -7.54 9.43
C ALA A 245 -27.46 -6.42 10.15
N LEU A 246 -27.82 -5.14 9.95
CA LEU A 246 -27.08 -3.99 10.48
C LEU A 246 -26.79 -4.09 11.98
N THR A 247 -27.78 -4.53 12.77
CA THR A 247 -27.60 -4.69 14.22
C THR A 247 -26.57 -5.75 14.60
N TYR A 248 -26.37 -6.75 13.74
CA TYR A 248 -25.41 -7.84 13.98
C TYR A 248 -24.00 -7.48 13.52
N LEU A 249 -23.88 -6.58 12.53
CA LEU A 249 -22.57 -6.14 12.05
C LEU A 249 -21.83 -5.36 13.13
N ASN A 250 -22.52 -4.55 13.95
CA ASN A 250 -21.89 -3.70 14.94
C ASN A 250 -22.44 -3.93 16.36
N PRO A 251 -22.13 -5.07 17.00
CA PRO A 251 -22.53 -5.32 18.37
C PRO A 251 -21.91 -4.30 19.34
N ALA A 252 -22.69 -3.88 20.35
CA ALA A 252 -22.21 -3.01 21.42
C ALA A 252 -21.46 -3.75 22.53
N ASP A 253 -21.55 -5.07 22.58
CA ASP A 253 -20.99 -5.91 23.64
C ASP A 253 -19.47 -6.07 23.48
N SER A 254 -18.70 -5.80 24.52
CA SER A 254 -17.25 -5.95 24.51
C SER A 254 -16.78 -7.41 24.44
N LYS A 255 -17.67 -8.40 24.63
CA LYS A 255 -17.34 -9.83 24.49
C LYS A 255 -16.73 -10.17 23.14
N TYR A 256 -17.04 -9.42 22.08
CA TYR A 256 -16.50 -9.66 20.73
C TYR A 256 -15.01 -9.28 20.61
N LEU A 257 -14.48 -8.51 21.57
CA LEU A 257 -13.05 -8.25 21.75
C LEU A 257 -12.35 -9.26 22.68
N MET A 258 -13.03 -10.35 23.07
CA MET A 258 -12.39 -11.41 23.85
C MET A 258 -11.12 -11.91 23.17
N LEU A 259 -10.01 -11.80 23.88
CA LEU A 259 -8.71 -12.27 23.40
C LEU A 259 -8.54 -13.74 23.78
N VAL A 260 -8.39 -14.60 22.77
CA VAL A 260 -8.08 -16.02 22.95
C VAL A 260 -6.75 -16.29 22.24
N ASN A 261 -5.73 -16.62 23.02
CA ASN A 261 -4.39 -16.90 22.52
C ASN A 261 -3.58 -17.67 23.59
N GLN A 262 -2.29 -17.88 23.35
CA GLN A 262 -1.37 -18.60 24.25
C GLN A 262 -1.31 -18.06 25.69
N LYS A 263 -1.73 -16.81 25.92
CA LYS A 263 -1.73 -16.15 27.25
C LYS A 263 -3.14 -16.06 27.86
N ASN A 264 -4.18 -16.23 27.06
CA ASN A 264 -5.58 -16.03 27.45
C ASN A 264 -6.41 -17.25 27.02
N PRO A 265 -6.32 -18.37 27.76
CA PRO A 265 -7.09 -19.56 27.43
C PRO A 265 -8.55 -19.45 27.86
N LEU A 266 -9.43 -20.10 27.10
CA LEU A 266 -10.80 -20.38 27.46
C LEU A 266 -10.89 -21.58 28.41
N GLY A 267 -11.89 -21.55 29.29
CA GLY A 267 -12.24 -22.67 30.16
C GLY A 267 -12.67 -23.91 29.36
N GLN A 268 -12.49 -25.09 29.95
CA GLN A 268 -12.89 -26.36 29.34
C GLN A 268 -14.41 -26.47 29.08
N ASP A 269 -15.19 -25.78 29.89
CA ASP A 269 -16.65 -25.67 29.86
C ASP A 269 -17.15 -24.47 29.04
N HIS A 270 -16.25 -23.66 28.47
CA HIS A 270 -16.65 -22.53 27.63
C HIS A 270 -17.37 -23.02 26.37
N VAL A 271 -18.61 -22.59 26.23
CA VAL A 271 -19.42 -22.75 25.03
C VAL A 271 -20.06 -21.40 24.72
N PRO A 272 -19.78 -20.77 23.56
CA PRO A 272 -20.41 -19.52 23.19
C PRO A 272 -21.93 -19.73 23.02
N SER A 273 -22.70 -18.67 23.27
CA SER A 273 -24.16 -18.74 23.17
C SER A 273 -24.76 -17.41 22.69
N PRO A 274 -25.77 -17.45 21.80
CA PRO A 274 -26.25 -18.65 21.10
C PRO A 274 -25.29 -19.08 19.97
N LEU A 275 -25.09 -20.40 19.82
CA LEU A 275 -24.46 -21.01 18.65
C LEU A 275 -25.52 -21.38 17.62
N GLU A 276 -25.26 -21.04 16.37
CA GLU A 276 -26.16 -21.28 15.26
C GLU A 276 -25.40 -21.91 14.09
N THR A 277 -26.05 -22.84 13.40
CA THR A 277 -25.49 -23.52 12.23
C THR A 277 -25.49 -22.60 11.00
N LEU A 278 -24.38 -22.57 10.27
CA LEU A 278 -24.24 -21.87 8.99
C LEU A 278 -25.08 -22.55 7.90
N ASP A 279 -25.54 -21.78 6.94
CA ASP A 279 -26.17 -22.34 5.74
C ASP A 279 -25.18 -23.28 5.00
N SER A 280 -25.66 -24.47 4.63
CA SER A 280 -24.83 -25.48 3.98
C SER A 280 -24.29 -25.05 2.61
N ASN A 281 -24.85 -24.00 2.02
CA ASN A 281 -24.39 -23.46 0.74
C ASN A 281 -23.08 -22.65 0.86
N ILE A 282 -22.68 -22.22 2.07
CA ILE A 282 -21.42 -21.51 2.33
C ILE A 282 -20.38 -22.38 3.03
N THR A 283 -20.73 -23.62 3.42
CA THR A 283 -19.80 -24.54 4.07
C THR A 283 -19.21 -25.54 3.08
N LEU A 284 -17.96 -25.92 3.30
CA LEU A 284 -17.27 -26.90 2.46
C LEU A 284 -18.01 -28.25 2.55
N TYR A 285 -18.40 -28.80 1.39
CA TYR A 285 -19.17 -30.04 1.26
C TYR A 285 -20.52 -30.05 2.03
N GLY A 286 -21.05 -28.88 2.41
CA GLY A 286 -22.27 -28.80 3.21
C GLY A 286 -22.09 -29.27 4.65
N ASN A 287 -20.86 -29.30 5.16
CA ASN A 287 -20.56 -29.65 6.54
C ASN A 287 -21.34 -28.78 7.53
N GLU A 288 -21.77 -29.38 8.63
CA GLU A 288 -22.39 -28.66 9.73
C GLU A 288 -21.32 -27.87 10.48
N ILE A 289 -21.29 -26.55 10.25
CA ILE A 289 -20.38 -25.62 10.91
C ILE A 289 -21.21 -24.60 11.66
N GLN A 290 -20.85 -24.34 12.91
CA GLN A 290 -21.56 -23.39 13.77
C GLN A 290 -20.72 -22.15 14.03
N LEU A 291 -21.38 -21.03 14.30
CA LEU A 291 -20.78 -19.80 14.81
C LEU A 291 -21.68 -19.17 15.87
N GLU A 292 -21.11 -18.26 16.67
CA GLU A 292 -21.91 -17.37 17.50
C GLU A 292 -22.83 -16.53 16.61
N GLN A 293 -24.08 -16.29 17.04
CA GLN A 293 -25.13 -15.69 16.21
C GLN A 293 -24.74 -14.40 15.48
N TYR A 294 -24.03 -13.47 16.12
CA TYR A 294 -23.64 -12.21 15.47
C TYR A 294 -22.56 -12.46 14.42
N ALA A 295 -21.56 -13.28 14.75
CA ALA A 295 -20.55 -13.70 13.80
C ALA A 295 -21.18 -14.42 12.60
N ARG A 296 -22.17 -15.30 12.85
CA ARG A 296 -22.92 -16.01 11.81
C ARG A 296 -23.65 -15.05 10.87
N ARG A 297 -24.48 -14.14 11.41
CA ARG A 297 -25.24 -13.16 10.62
C ARG A 297 -24.31 -12.24 9.83
N ALA A 298 -23.22 -11.79 10.44
CA ALA A 298 -22.24 -10.96 9.76
C ALA A 298 -21.53 -11.72 8.62
N LEU A 299 -21.23 -13.01 8.82
CA LEU A 299 -20.62 -13.84 7.80
C LEU A 299 -21.54 -14.06 6.60
N GLU A 300 -22.84 -14.25 6.82
CA GLU A 300 -23.83 -14.38 5.74
C GLU A 300 -23.84 -13.15 4.82
N VAL A 301 -23.80 -11.95 5.42
CA VAL A 301 -23.69 -10.70 4.65
C VAL A 301 -22.37 -10.63 3.90
N MET A 302 -21.25 -10.95 4.56
CA MET A 302 -19.94 -10.96 3.91
C MET A 302 -19.93 -11.93 2.71
N PHE A 303 -20.51 -13.12 2.84
CA PHE A 303 -20.60 -14.10 1.75
C PHE A 303 -21.55 -13.66 0.64
N ALA A 304 -22.65 -12.98 0.95
CA ALA A 304 -23.54 -12.41 -0.06
C ALA A 304 -22.81 -11.36 -0.92
N GLU A 305 -22.06 -10.45 -0.28
CA GLU A 305 -21.25 -9.44 -0.96
C GLU A 305 -20.06 -10.05 -1.72
N LEU A 306 -19.40 -11.05 -1.14
CA LEU A 306 -18.30 -11.79 -1.77
C LEU A 306 -18.79 -12.49 -3.05
N ARG A 307 -19.99 -13.08 -3.03
CA ARG A 307 -20.63 -13.67 -4.21
C ARG A 307 -21.04 -12.64 -5.25
N ALA A 308 -21.60 -11.51 -4.81
CA ALA A 308 -21.97 -10.40 -5.69
C ALA A 308 -20.73 -9.81 -6.40
N ALA A 309 -19.57 -9.82 -5.73
CA ALA A 309 -18.26 -9.49 -6.29
C ALA A 309 -17.67 -10.57 -7.21
N GLY A 310 -18.36 -11.69 -7.44
CA GLY A 310 -17.97 -12.73 -8.40
C GLY A 310 -17.20 -13.92 -7.81
N PHE A 311 -17.02 -14.00 -6.49
CA PHE A 311 -16.32 -15.11 -5.82
C PHE A 311 -17.29 -16.18 -5.36
N SER A 312 -17.77 -17.04 -6.26
CA SER A 312 -18.76 -18.07 -5.93
C SER A 312 -18.19 -19.38 -5.36
N ASP A 313 -16.86 -19.53 -5.38
CA ASP A 313 -16.13 -20.77 -5.07
C ASP A 313 -15.41 -20.74 -3.72
N VAL A 314 -15.82 -19.83 -2.83
CA VAL A 314 -15.29 -19.71 -1.46
C VAL A 314 -16.23 -20.36 -0.47
N TYR A 315 -15.65 -21.08 0.48
CA TYR A 315 -16.39 -21.82 1.50
C TYR A 315 -15.75 -21.65 2.88
N VAL A 316 -16.55 -21.85 3.92
CA VAL A 316 -16.08 -22.04 5.29
C VAL A 316 -15.66 -23.49 5.45
N SER A 317 -14.40 -23.74 5.77
CA SER A 317 -13.89 -25.08 6.11
C SER A 317 -14.02 -25.37 7.60
N SER A 318 -13.97 -24.34 8.44
CA SER A 318 -14.05 -24.49 9.90
C SER A 318 -14.64 -23.25 10.57
N GLY A 319 -15.36 -23.47 11.66
CA GLY A 319 -15.97 -22.44 12.53
C GLY A 319 -15.79 -22.82 13.99
N TYR A 320 -16.87 -22.86 14.77
CA TYR A 320 -16.80 -23.28 16.17
C TYR A 320 -16.23 -24.70 16.32
N ARG A 321 -15.29 -24.87 17.27
CA ARG A 321 -14.77 -26.16 17.72
C ARG A 321 -14.92 -26.23 19.23
N SER A 322 -15.52 -27.29 19.76
CA SER A 322 -15.57 -27.49 21.21
C SER A 322 -14.16 -27.77 21.77
N TYR A 323 -13.99 -27.61 23.09
CA TYR A 323 -12.75 -27.99 23.77
C TYR A 323 -12.38 -29.47 23.51
N SER A 324 -13.36 -30.37 23.56
CA SER A 324 -13.15 -31.80 23.32
C SER A 324 -12.73 -32.11 21.88
N TYR A 325 -13.31 -31.40 20.91
CA TYR A 325 -12.91 -31.50 19.51
C TYR A 325 -11.48 -31.00 19.32
N GLN A 326 -11.14 -29.82 19.84
CA GLN A 326 -9.80 -29.25 19.74
C GLN A 326 -8.75 -30.15 20.43
N SER A 327 -9.10 -30.77 21.56
CA SER A 327 -8.24 -31.75 22.24
C SER A 327 -7.98 -32.98 21.36
N SER A 328 -9.03 -33.54 20.75
CA SER A 328 -8.91 -34.68 19.85
C SER A 328 -8.07 -34.37 18.61
N LEU A 329 -8.26 -33.17 18.03
CA LEU A 329 -7.50 -32.68 16.88
C LEU A 329 -6.02 -32.46 17.23
N PHE A 330 -5.73 -31.81 18.36
CA PHE A 330 -4.35 -31.61 18.80
C PHE A 330 -3.64 -32.95 19.04
N ASN A 331 -4.30 -33.89 19.70
CA ASN A 331 -3.73 -35.22 19.97
C ASN A 331 -3.54 -36.04 18.68
N SER A 332 -4.42 -35.89 17.69
CA SER A 332 -4.23 -36.58 16.40
C SER A 332 -3.00 -36.03 15.66
N TYR A 333 -2.75 -34.73 15.68
CA TYR A 333 -1.52 -34.16 15.12
C TYR A 333 -0.27 -34.63 15.85
N VAL A 334 -0.28 -34.69 17.19
CA VAL A 334 0.85 -35.21 17.97
C VAL A 334 1.15 -36.65 17.58
N LYS A 335 0.11 -37.45 17.43
CA LYS A 335 0.22 -38.84 16.98
C LYS A 335 0.81 -38.91 15.56
N SER A 336 0.30 -38.13 14.61
CA SER A 336 0.81 -38.10 13.24
C SER A 336 2.29 -37.70 13.16
N GLU A 337 2.71 -36.73 13.98
CA GLU A 337 4.13 -36.33 14.06
C GLU A 337 5.03 -37.45 14.58
N MET A 338 4.59 -38.18 15.60
CA MET A 338 5.33 -39.35 16.12
C MET A 338 5.35 -40.53 15.14
N GLU A 339 4.29 -40.72 14.35
CA GLU A 339 4.23 -41.74 13.30
C GLU A 339 5.13 -41.37 12.11
N GLY A 340 5.23 -40.09 11.78
CA GLY A 340 6.11 -39.57 10.73
C GLY A 340 7.59 -39.55 11.10
N ASP A 341 7.91 -39.46 12.39
CA ASP A 341 9.27 -39.50 12.92
C ASP A 341 9.32 -40.26 14.26
N SER A 342 9.71 -41.54 14.18
CA SER A 342 9.80 -42.43 15.34
C SER A 342 10.87 -42.04 16.36
N SER A 343 11.72 -41.05 16.06
CA SER A 343 12.71 -40.52 17.02
C SER A 343 12.13 -39.48 17.97
N LEU A 344 10.95 -38.91 17.64
CA LEU A 344 10.30 -37.91 18.48
C LEU A 344 9.72 -38.53 19.74
N THR A 345 10.13 -37.99 20.89
CA THR A 345 9.39 -38.19 22.14
C THR A 345 8.04 -37.48 22.08
N LEU A 346 7.08 -37.91 22.91
CA LEU A 346 5.78 -37.24 23.05
C LEU A 346 5.93 -35.73 23.32
N ALA A 347 6.90 -35.35 24.16
CA ALA A 347 7.17 -33.95 24.48
C ALA A 347 7.65 -33.18 23.23
N GLN A 348 8.58 -33.74 22.45
CA GLN A 348 9.07 -33.09 21.23
C GLN A 348 7.99 -32.98 20.15
N ALA A 349 7.19 -34.02 19.95
CA ALA A 349 6.04 -33.96 19.03
C ALA A 349 5.02 -32.92 19.49
N THR A 350 4.72 -32.86 20.80
CA THR A 350 3.83 -31.83 21.38
C THR A 350 4.35 -30.42 21.12
N GLU A 351 5.64 -30.15 21.36
CA GLU A 351 6.24 -28.83 21.09
C GLU A 351 6.28 -28.50 19.59
N LYS A 352 6.35 -29.51 18.72
CA LYS A 352 6.26 -29.31 17.26
C LYS A 352 4.83 -28.91 16.85
N VAL A 353 3.82 -29.63 17.34
CA VAL A 353 2.40 -29.36 17.04
C VAL A 353 1.96 -27.99 17.54
N LYS A 354 2.42 -27.55 18.72
CA LYS A 354 2.13 -26.21 19.27
C LYS A 354 2.48 -25.06 18.33
N LYS A 355 3.34 -25.28 17.32
CA LYS A 355 3.73 -24.25 16.35
C LYS A 355 2.69 -24.01 15.25
N TYR A 356 1.79 -24.96 15.01
CA TYR A 356 0.81 -24.90 13.93
C TYR A 356 -0.62 -25.29 14.33
N SER A 357 -0.82 -25.82 15.55
CA SER A 357 -2.14 -26.09 16.10
C SER A 357 -2.20 -25.66 17.56
N ALA A 358 -3.21 -24.88 17.89
CA ALA A 358 -3.48 -24.47 19.27
C ALA A 358 -3.83 -25.67 20.15
N GLN A 359 -3.37 -25.65 21.40
CA GLN A 359 -3.85 -26.56 22.43
C GLN A 359 -5.34 -26.28 22.75
N PRO A 360 -6.10 -27.26 23.26
CA PRO A 360 -7.46 -27.00 23.71
C PRO A 360 -7.46 -25.94 24.83
N GLY A 361 -8.39 -24.99 24.71
CA GLY A 361 -8.45 -23.76 25.50
C GLY A 361 -7.80 -22.57 24.81
N TYR A 362 -6.82 -22.77 23.92
CA TYR A 362 -6.02 -21.70 23.31
C TYR A 362 -6.41 -21.40 21.85
N SER A 363 -7.37 -22.15 21.30
CA SER A 363 -7.86 -22.01 19.92
C SER A 363 -8.97 -20.98 19.85
N GLU A 364 -8.84 -19.99 18.95
CA GLU A 364 -9.91 -19.01 18.72
C GLU A 364 -11.21 -19.67 18.25
N HIS A 365 -11.15 -20.82 17.57
CA HIS A 365 -12.34 -21.56 17.14
C HIS A 365 -13.27 -21.93 18.32
N GLN A 366 -12.73 -22.04 19.54
CA GLN A 366 -13.54 -22.30 20.73
C GLN A 366 -14.40 -21.10 21.17
N SER A 367 -14.08 -19.88 20.73
CA SER A 367 -14.93 -18.71 20.94
C SER A 367 -16.18 -18.70 20.05
N GLY A 368 -16.19 -19.46 18.95
CA GLY A 368 -17.24 -19.39 17.92
C GLY A 368 -17.25 -18.07 17.13
N LEU A 369 -16.21 -17.24 17.24
CA LEU A 369 -16.11 -15.94 16.59
C LEU A 369 -15.19 -15.91 15.36
N CYS A 370 -14.57 -17.03 14.99
CA CYS A 370 -13.68 -17.09 13.82
C CYS A 370 -14.06 -18.18 12.84
N VAL A 371 -13.57 -18.02 11.61
CA VAL A 371 -13.72 -18.98 10.52
C VAL A 371 -12.39 -19.18 9.80
N ASP A 372 -12.20 -20.41 9.33
CA ASP A 372 -11.22 -20.73 8.30
C ASP A 372 -11.93 -20.75 6.94
N LEU A 373 -11.39 -20.00 5.98
CA LEU A 373 -11.90 -19.92 4.61
C LEU A 373 -11.05 -20.74 3.65
N ILE A 374 -11.69 -21.27 2.62
CA ILE A 374 -11.04 -22.08 1.60
C ILE A 374 -11.68 -21.84 0.23
N VAL A 375 -10.89 -21.99 -0.84
CA VAL A 375 -11.39 -21.97 -2.23
C VAL A 375 -11.60 -23.39 -2.73
N TYR A 376 -12.61 -23.61 -3.56
CA TYR A 376 -12.87 -24.90 -4.21
C TYR A 376 -11.61 -25.47 -4.85
N GLY A 377 -11.36 -26.76 -4.62
CA GLY A 377 -10.18 -27.47 -5.13
C GLY A 377 -8.93 -27.37 -4.25
N MET A 378 -8.93 -26.55 -3.20
CA MET A 378 -7.91 -26.65 -2.16
C MET A 378 -8.22 -27.84 -1.24
N ASN A 379 -7.17 -28.57 -0.84
CA ASN A 379 -7.30 -29.73 0.06
C ASN A 379 -7.48 -29.30 1.53
N GLU A 380 -6.81 -28.22 1.94
CA GLU A 380 -6.82 -27.70 3.30
C GLU A 380 -6.55 -26.19 3.31
N PRO A 381 -6.99 -25.45 4.35
CA PRO A 381 -6.57 -24.07 4.55
C PRO A 381 -5.05 -23.98 4.69
N GLY A 382 -4.45 -23.01 4.00
CA GLY A 382 -3.00 -22.90 3.94
C GLY A 382 -2.56 -21.60 3.28
N ASN A 383 -1.26 -21.31 3.32
CA ASN A 383 -0.72 -20.02 2.88
C ASN A 383 -1.03 -19.71 1.42
N SER A 384 -1.23 -20.74 0.59
CA SER A 384 -1.66 -20.62 -0.80
C SER A 384 -3.03 -19.95 -0.96
N PHE A 385 -3.86 -19.88 0.09
CA PHE A 385 -5.10 -19.09 0.07
C PHE A 385 -4.81 -17.62 -0.31
N ALA A 386 -3.66 -17.08 0.10
CA ALA A 386 -3.24 -15.71 -0.22
C ALA A 386 -3.02 -15.46 -1.72
N ASP A 387 -2.81 -16.53 -2.51
CA ASP A 387 -2.57 -16.44 -3.95
C ASP A 387 -3.88 -16.30 -4.74
N TYR A 388 -5.03 -16.58 -4.11
CA TYR A 388 -6.33 -16.46 -4.76
C TYR A 388 -6.84 -15.02 -4.77
N PRO A 389 -7.49 -14.56 -5.86
CA PRO A 389 -8.03 -13.21 -5.94
C PRO A 389 -8.99 -12.82 -4.81
N VAL A 390 -9.72 -13.79 -4.25
CA VAL A 390 -10.63 -13.55 -3.13
C VAL A 390 -9.91 -13.11 -1.85
N TYR A 391 -8.66 -13.52 -1.64
CA TYR A 391 -7.88 -13.06 -0.49
C TYR A 391 -7.71 -11.54 -0.51
N LYS A 392 -7.40 -10.97 -1.69
CA LYS A 392 -7.32 -9.52 -1.86
C LYS A 392 -8.66 -8.85 -1.53
N TRP A 393 -9.77 -9.43 -1.99
CA TRP A 393 -11.10 -8.90 -1.67
C TRP A 393 -11.36 -8.93 -0.16
N LEU A 394 -11.02 -10.02 0.53
CA LEU A 394 -11.21 -10.14 1.97
C LEU A 394 -10.37 -9.12 2.74
N VAL A 395 -9.10 -8.93 2.40
CA VAL A 395 -8.24 -7.90 3.02
C VAL A 395 -8.83 -6.50 2.87
N GLU A 396 -9.50 -6.21 1.74
CA GLU A 396 -10.08 -4.90 1.44
C GLU A 396 -11.53 -4.71 1.92
N ASN A 397 -12.21 -5.78 2.36
CA ASN A 397 -13.66 -5.72 2.63
C ASN A 397 -14.10 -6.40 3.93
N SER A 398 -13.37 -7.38 4.48
CA SER A 398 -13.84 -8.16 5.63
C SER A 398 -14.20 -7.29 6.83
N TYR A 399 -13.45 -6.20 7.05
CA TYR A 399 -13.65 -5.28 8.16
C TYR A 399 -14.99 -4.53 8.09
N LYS A 400 -15.54 -4.35 6.89
CA LYS A 400 -16.86 -3.76 6.66
C LYS A 400 -17.98 -4.64 7.24
N PHE A 401 -17.71 -5.93 7.43
CA PHE A 401 -18.64 -6.89 8.03
C PHE A 401 -18.24 -7.26 9.46
N GLY A 402 -17.24 -6.57 10.05
CA GLY A 402 -16.76 -6.87 11.39
C GLY A 402 -15.74 -8.00 11.50
N PHE A 403 -15.21 -8.49 10.38
CA PHE A 403 -14.15 -9.51 10.37
C PHE A 403 -12.78 -8.91 10.12
N VAL A 404 -11.78 -9.36 10.87
CA VAL A 404 -10.37 -9.01 10.65
C VAL A 404 -9.58 -10.25 10.25
N LEU A 405 -8.57 -10.06 9.39
CA LEU A 405 -7.53 -11.07 9.21
C LEU A 405 -6.77 -11.20 10.53
N ARG A 406 -6.98 -12.32 11.24
CA ARG A 406 -6.57 -12.44 12.65
C ARG A 406 -5.06 -12.49 12.83
N TYR A 407 -4.39 -13.18 11.90
CA TYR A 407 -2.96 -13.44 11.93
C TYR A 407 -2.30 -12.90 10.65
N PRO A 408 -2.09 -11.57 10.56
CA PRO A 408 -1.48 -10.94 9.38
C PRO A 408 0.04 -11.14 9.33
N LYS A 409 0.64 -10.94 8.15
CA LYS A 409 2.10 -10.96 7.98
C LYS A 409 2.76 -9.92 8.88
N GLY A 410 3.93 -10.25 9.43
CA GLY A 410 4.75 -9.32 10.23
C GLY A 410 4.27 -9.09 11.66
N LYS A 411 3.21 -9.77 12.13
CA LYS A 411 2.67 -9.63 13.49
C LYS A 411 2.81 -10.90 14.34
N THR A 412 3.54 -11.92 13.87
CA THR A 412 3.73 -13.20 14.58
C THR A 412 4.33 -13.05 15.98
N ASP A 413 5.27 -12.11 16.17
CA ASP A 413 5.88 -11.86 17.49
C ASP A 413 4.88 -11.31 18.52
N ILE A 414 3.76 -10.76 18.04
CA ILE A 414 2.69 -10.18 18.87
C ILE A 414 1.55 -11.18 19.06
N THR A 415 1.06 -11.77 17.96
CA THR A 415 -0.08 -12.71 18.00
C THR A 415 0.31 -14.08 18.56
N GLY A 416 1.59 -14.46 18.45
CA GLY A 416 2.09 -15.79 18.80
C GLY A 416 1.75 -16.88 17.77
N TYR A 417 1.12 -16.50 16.65
CA TYR A 417 0.75 -17.41 15.56
C TYR A 417 1.36 -16.94 14.24
N ILE A 418 1.71 -17.89 13.39
CA ILE A 418 2.23 -17.61 12.04
C ILE A 418 1.17 -16.90 11.20
N TYR A 419 1.57 -16.36 10.06
CA TYR A 419 0.62 -15.80 9.10
C TYR A 419 -0.39 -16.85 8.64
N GLU A 420 -1.68 -16.54 8.73
CA GLU A 420 -2.78 -17.42 8.32
C GLU A 420 -3.79 -16.64 7.46
N PRO A 421 -3.59 -16.54 6.14
CA PRO A 421 -4.45 -15.77 5.23
C PRO A 421 -5.91 -16.22 5.17
N TRP A 422 -6.20 -17.43 5.65
CA TRP A 422 -7.53 -18.03 5.67
C TRP A 422 -8.33 -17.75 6.95
N HIS A 423 -7.69 -17.28 8.03
CA HIS A 423 -8.30 -17.19 9.36
C HIS A 423 -8.86 -15.79 9.64
N TYR A 424 -10.18 -15.69 9.69
CA TYR A 424 -10.88 -14.41 9.92
C TYR A 424 -11.65 -14.43 11.22
N ARG A 425 -11.48 -13.38 12.02
CA ARG A 425 -12.04 -13.23 13.37
C ARG A 425 -13.05 -12.09 13.40
N PHE A 426 -14.26 -12.37 13.87
CA PHE A 426 -15.30 -11.38 14.11
C PHE A 426 -15.02 -10.60 15.40
N VAL A 427 -15.03 -9.28 15.30
CA VAL A 427 -14.86 -8.32 16.41
C VAL A 427 -15.90 -7.20 16.38
N GLY A 428 -16.84 -7.25 15.43
CA GLY A 428 -17.80 -6.17 15.17
C GLY A 428 -17.23 -5.08 14.25
N GLN A 429 -18.11 -4.46 13.46
CA GLN A 429 -17.79 -3.55 12.37
C GLN A 429 -17.02 -2.32 12.85
N TYR A 430 -17.40 -1.73 14.00
CA TYR A 430 -16.67 -0.59 14.56
C TYR A 430 -15.22 -0.94 14.89
N HIS A 431 -15.01 -2.02 15.63
CA HIS A 431 -13.67 -2.42 16.04
C HIS A 431 -12.83 -2.89 14.86
N ALA A 432 -13.41 -3.69 13.95
CA ALA A 432 -12.72 -4.14 12.75
C ALA A 432 -12.29 -2.97 11.86
N ALA A 433 -13.18 -1.98 11.69
CA ALA A 433 -12.87 -0.75 10.97
C ALA A 433 -11.74 0.06 11.62
N ALA A 434 -11.78 0.22 12.94
CA ALA A 434 -10.74 0.92 13.69
C ALA A 434 -9.38 0.20 13.59
N MET A 435 -9.38 -1.14 13.66
CA MET A 435 -8.18 -1.96 13.50
C MET A 435 -7.62 -1.87 12.08
N TYR A 436 -8.49 -1.94 11.07
CA TYR A 436 -8.09 -1.84 9.66
C TYR A 436 -7.41 -0.50 9.36
N GLU A 437 -8.03 0.61 9.79
CA GLU A 437 -7.47 1.96 9.61
C GLU A 437 -6.12 2.13 10.30
N ALA A 438 -5.97 1.56 11.50
CA ALA A 438 -4.74 1.66 12.28
C ALA A 438 -3.68 0.60 11.91
N GLY A 439 -4.02 -0.43 11.13
CA GLY A 439 -3.12 -1.54 10.81
C GLY A 439 -2.73 -2.38 12.02
N LEU A 440 -3.65 -2.56 12.97
CA LEU A 440 -3.41 -3.24 14.25
C LEU A 440 -3.95 -4.67 14.25
N CYS A 441 -3.25 -5.59 14.91
CA CYS A 441 -3.86 -6.85 15.34
C CYS A 441 -4.72 -6.65 16.61
N ILE A 442 -5.47 -7.68 17.01
CA ILE A 442 -6.41 -7.58 18.16
C ILE A 442 -5.65 -7.25 19.45
N GLU A 443 -4.48 -7.85 19.66
CA GLU A 443 -3.63 -7.60 20.83
C GLU A 443 -3.26 -6.11 20.95
N GLU A 444 -2.68 -5.52 19.90
CA GLU A 444 -2.31 -4.10 19.88
C GLU A 444 -3.55 -3.21 20.03
N TYR A 445 -4.66 -3.57 19.39
CA TYR A 445 -5.89 -2.79 19.48
C TYR A 445 -6.44 -2.73 20.92
N ILE A 446 -6.48 -3.86 21.62
CA ILE A 446 -6.93 -3.91 23.02
C ILE A 446 -6.00 -3.09 23.93
N GLU A 447 -4.70 -3.10 23.68
CA GLU A 447 -3.75 -2.24 24.39
C GLU A 447 -4.08 -0.75 24.19
N THR A 448 -4.46 -0.34 22.97
CA THR A 448 -4.91 1.05 22.73
C THR A 448 -6.21 1.43 23.43
N LEU A 449 -7.08 0.46 23.73
CA LEU A 449 -8.32 0.71 24.48
C LEU A 449 -8.08 0.82 25.99
N SER A 450 -7.01 0.18 26.47
CA SER A 450 -6.66 0.12 27.90
C SER A 450 -5.84 1.32 28.36
N ASN A 451 -5.15 1.99 27.43
CA ASN A 451 -4.38 3.21 27.66
C ASN A 451 -4.96 4.35 26.78
N PRO A 452 -6.16 4.87 27.13
CA PRO A 452 -6.92 5.79 26.29
C PRO A 452 -6.30 7.18 26.14
#